data_AF-A0A5S3UP99-F1
#
_entry.id   AF-A0A5S3UP99-F1
#
_cell.length_a   1.000
_cell.length_b   1.000
_cell.length_c   1.000
_cell.angle_alpha   90.00
_cell.angle_beta   90.00
_cell.angle_gamma   90.00
#
_symmetry.space_group_name_H-M   'P 1'
#
loop_
_entity.id
_entity.type
_entity.pdbx_description
1 polymer ?
#
loop_
_entity_poly.entity_id
_entity_poly.type
_entity_poly.pdbx_seq_one_letter_code
_entity_poly.pdbx_strand_id
1 'polypeptide(L)'
;MYYNLNLDFINITIHFLVFSTGAHMRKIFLLILIAFGAWAFYANNYGETSAVDTIQQQIIEPIQNKYTHKRQTDISQEPIYACDGRKYCSQMNSLEEAVFFMRNCPDTNLDKNFDGIPCQDEPRLHNR
;
A
#
# COMPACT_ATOMS: atom_id res chain seq x y z
N MET A 1 -19.45 21.32 46.67
CA MET A 1 -19.11 21.39 45.23
C MET A 1 -20.13 20.72 44.30
N TYR A 2 -21.40 20.54 44.68
CA TYR A 2 -22.40 19.85 43.83
C TYR A 2 -23.67 20.69 43.53
N TYR A 3 -23.83 21.86 44.16
CA TYR A 3 -25.06 22.65 44.07
C TYR A 3 -25.00 23.81 43.06
N ASN A 4 -23.83 24.16 42.53
CA ASN A 4 -23.69 25.26 41.56
C ASN A 4 -23.68 24.83 40.08
N LEU A 5 -23.48 23.55 39.75
CA LEU A 5 -23.59 23.09 38.35
C LEU A 5 -25.03 22.85 37.88
N ASN A 6 -25.98 22.62 38.80
CA ASN A 6 -27.38 22.37 38.43
C ASN A 6 -28.13 23.65 38.04
N LEU A 7 -27.75 24.82 38.58
CA LEU A 7 -28.47 26.07 38.30
C LEU A 7 -28.26 26.56 36.87
N ASP A 8 -27.06 26.40 36.31
CA ASP A 8 -26.75 26.80 34.93
C ASP A 8 -27.43 25.88 33.90
N PHE A 9 -27.47 24.56 34.16
CA PHE A 9 -28.19 23.62 33.31
C PHE A 9 -29.71 23.86 33.35
N ILE A 10 -30.26 24.13 34.53
CA ILE A 10 -31.67 24.45 34.68
C ILE A 10 -32.00 25.77 33.99
N ASN A 11 -31.15 26.79 34.05
CA ASN A 11 -31.35 28.06 33.34
C ASN A 11 -31.27 27.90 31.81
N ILE A 12 -30.31 27.13 31.28
CA ILE A 12 -30.21 26.85 29.83
C ILE A 12 -31.44 26.08 29.34
N THR A 13 -31.89 25.10 30.12
CA THR A 13 -33.05 24.28 29.80
C THR A 13 -34.34 25.10 29.89
N ILE A 14 -34.51 25.93 30.91
CA ILE A 14 -35.65 26.84 31.04
C ILE A 14 -35.62 27.91 29.92
N HIS A 15 -34.46 28.42 29.52
CA HIS A 15 -34.35 29.35 28.39
C HIS A 15 -34.74 28.68 27.06
N PHE A 16 -34.40 27.41 26.86
CA PHE A 16 -34.86 26.61 25.72
C PHE A 16 -36.37 26.34 25.74
N LEU A 17 -36.96 26.15 26.91
CA LEU A 17 -38.38 25.86 27.07
C LEU A 17 -39.25 27.14 27.03
N VAL A 18 -38.74 28.28 27.49
CA VAL A 18 -39.46 29.58 27.53
C VAL A 18 -39.40 30.33 26.20
N PHE A 19 -38.41 30.08 25.34
CA PHE A 19 -38.39 30.62 23.96
C PHE A 19 -39.43 29.95 23.02
N SER A 20 -40.23 29.04 23.57
CA SER A 20 -41.33 28.33 22.91
C SER A 20 -42.63 29.14 22.92
N THR A 21 -42.67 30.26 22.22
CA THR A 21 -43.95 30.91 21.87
C THR A 21 -43.94 31.46 20.45
N GLY A 22 -44.84 30.94 19.62
CA GLY A 22 -45.39 31.64 18.44
C GLY A 22 -44.58 31.55 17.14
N ALA A 23 -45.13 30.85 16.15
CA ALA A 23 -44.79 30.86 14.70
C ALA A 23 -43.34 30.52 14.25
N HIS A 24 -42.33 30.66 15.11
CA HIS A 24 -40.92 30.45 14.78
C HIS A 24 -40.44 29.01 14.99
N MET A 25 -41.11 28.23 15.85
CA MET A 25 -40.81 26.80 16.08
C MET A 25 -40.91 25.95 14.80
N ARG A 26 -41.93 26.20 13.96
CA ARG A 26 -42.09 25.50 12.68
C ARG A 26 -40.97 25.87 11.69
N LYS A 27 -40.52 27.13 11.70
CA LYS A 27 -39.43 27.60 10.83
C LYS A 27 -38.10 27.01 11.28
N ILE A 28 -37.84 26.94 12.58
CA ILE A 28 -36.63 26.33 13.15
C ILE A 28 -36.59 24.83 12.82
N PHE A 29 -37.70 24.12 13.00
CA PHE A 29 -37.78 22.70 12.63
C PHE A 29 -37.53 22.46 11.14
N LEU A 30 -38.08 23.31 10.26
CA LEU A 30 -37.81 23.24 8.82
C LEU A 30 -36.34 23.52 8.47
N LEU A 31 -35.70 24.49 9.14
CA LEU A 31 -34.28 24.79 8.94
C LEU A 31 -33.38 23.62 9.38
N ILE A 32 -33.72 22.96 10.49
CA ILE A 32 -32.98 21.78 10.98
C ILE A 32 -33.10 20.62 9.99
N LEU A 33 -34.29 20.35 9.45
CA LEU A 33 -34.49 19.29 8.45
C LEU A 33 -33.72 19.57 7.16
N ILE A 34 -33.71 20.82 6.68
CA ILE A 34 -32.95 21.20 5.48
C ILE A 34 -31.45 21.06 5.73
N ALA A 35 -30.95 21.52 6.89
CA ALA A 35 -29.54 21.41 7.24
C ALA A 35 -29.10 19.95 7.37
N PHE A 36 -29.90 19.10 8.01
CA PHE A 36 -29.61 17.67 8.13
C PHE A 36 -29.64 16.95 6.78
N GLY A 37 -30.66 17.23 5.94
CA GLY A 37 -30.76 16.67 4.59
C GLY A 37 -29.59 17.10 3.69
N ALA A 38 -29.21 18.38 3.75
CA ALA A 38 -28.06 18.90 3.01
C ALA A 38 -26.74 18.28 3.49
N TRP A 39 -26.54 18.14 4.80
CA TRP A 39 -25.34 17.51 5.37
C TRP A 39 -25.24 16.03 5.00
N ALA A 40 -26.34 15.27 5.13
CA ALA A 40 -26.38 13.86 4.76
C ALA A 40 -26.10 13.64 3.26
N PHE A 41 -26.69 14.48 2.39
CA PHE A 41 -26.41 14.46 0.96
C PHE A 41 -24.95 14.81 0.65
N TYR A 42 -24.41 15.84 1.30
CA TYR A 42 -23.03 16.25 1.09
C TYR A 42 -22.04 15.18 1.55
N ALA A 43 -22.24 14.61 2.74
CA ALA A 43 -21.40 13.54 3.27
C ALA A 43 -21.41 12.30 2.36
N ASN A 44 -22.57 11.93 1.80
CA ASN A 44 -22.66 10.77 0.91
C ASN A 44 -22.02 10.99 -0.47
N ASN A 45 -21.92 12.24 -0.95
CA ASN A 45 -21.37 12.54 -2.29
C ASN A 45 -19.91 13.03 -2.25
N TYR A 46 -19.45 13.57 -1.12
CA TYR A 46 -18.14 14.20 -1.00
C TYR A 46 -17.32 13.69 0.19
N GLY A 47 -17.80 12.69 0.94
CA GLY A 47 -17.19 12.20 2.17
C GLY A 47 -15.96 11.32 2.00
N GLU A 48 -15.50 11.05 0.78
CA GLU A 48 -14.44 10.06 0.55
C GLU A 48 -13.46 10.52 -0.52
N THR A 49 -12.63 11.49 -0.16
CA THR A 49 -11.28 11.61 -0.71
C THR A 49 -10.32 11.77 0.45
N SER A 50 -9.94 10.64 1.05
CA SER A 50 -8.82 10.60 1.99
C SER A 50 -7.53 10.84 1.22
N ALA A 51 -6.68 11.74 1.71
CA ALA A 51 -5.37 12.07 1.10
C ALA A 51 -4.42 10.85 0.94
N VAL A 52 -4.81 9.69 1.48
CA VAL A 52 -4.13 8.40 1.36
C VAL A 52 -4.35 7.77 -0.03
N ASP A 53 -5.50 8.00 -0.69
CA ASP A 53 -5.80 7.41 -2.01
C ASP A 53 -4.93 8.00 -3.13
N THR A 54 -4.44 9.23 -2.97
CA THR A 54 -3.56 9.89 -3.96
C THR A 54 -2.15 9.30 -3.99
N ILE A 55 -1.68 8.70 -2.88
CA ILE A 55 -0.31 8.13 -2.80
C ILE A 55 -0.24 6.76 -3.50
N GLN A 56 -1.35 6.00 -3.53
CA GLN A 56 -1.37 4.65 -4.08
C GLN A 56 -1.20 4.62 -5.61
N GLN A 57 -1.84 5.54 -6.35
CA GLN A 57 -1.89 5.49 -7.81
C GLN A 57 -0.65 6.03 -8.52
N GLN A 58 0.01 7.06 -7.98
CA GLN A 58 1.11 7.71 -8.71
C GLN A 58 2.46 7.00 -8.59
N ILE A 59 2.65 6.16 -7.55
CA ILE A 59 3.96 5.57 -7.25
C ILE A 59 3.95 4.05 -7.44
N ILE A 60 2.87 3.34 -7.10
CA ILE A 60 2.88 1.87 -7.05
C ILE A 60 2.49 1.22 -8.40
N GLU A 61 1.55 1.79 -9.15
CA GLU A 61 1.13 1.24 -10.46
C GLU A 61 2.23 1.23 -11.55
N PRO A 62 3.02 2.31 -11.78
CA PRO A 62 4.03 2.29 -12.84
C PRO A 62 5.25 1.42 -12.49
N ILE A 63 5.49 1.21 -11.19
CA ILE A 63 6.55 0.34 -10.68
C ILE A 63 6.11 -1.12 -10.89
N GLN A 64 4.95 -1.53 -10.37
CA GLN A 64 4.48 -2.91 -10.49
C GLN A 64 4.37 -3.36 -11.95
N ASN A 65 3.87 -2.52 -12.87
CA ASN A 65 3.77 -2.90 -14.27
C ASN A 65 5.14 -3.07 -14.95
N LYS A 66 6.16 -2.28 -14.60
CA LYS A 66 7.53 -2.47 -15.11
C LYS A 66 8.19 -3.74 -14.59
N TYR A 67 7.95 -4.13 -13.33
CA TYR A 67 8.54 -5.35 -12.75
C TYR A 67 7.75 -6.62 -13.09
N THR A 68 6.42 -6.54 -13.19
CA THR A 68 5.55 -7.68 -13.55
C THR A 68 5.70 -8.03 -15.03
N HIS A 69 5.80 -7.03 -15.92
CA HIS A 69 5.93 -7.28 -17.36
C HIS A 69 7.33 -7.79 -17.75
N LYS A 70 8.39 -7.49 -16.97
CA LYS A 70 9.71 -8.14 -17.14
C LYS A 70 9.69 -9.60 -16.69
N ARG A 71 8.86 -9.94 -15.70
CA ARG A 71 8.73 -11.31 -15.19
C ARG A 71 7.77 -12.19 -16.01
N GLN A 72 6.83 -11.59 -16.74
CA GLN A 72 5.81 -12.33 -17.50
C GLN A 72 6.27 -12.89 -18.85
N THR A 73 7.35 -12.38 -19.44
CA THR A 73 7.94 -12.98 -20.66
C THR A 73 8.78 -14.24 -20.40
N ASP A 74 8.91 -14.68 -19.14
CA ASP A 74 9.73 -15.84 -18.76
C ASP A 74 9.00 -16.83 -17.82
N ILE A 75 7.66 -16.88 -17.89
CA ILE A 75 6.85 -17.87 -17.14
C ILE A 75 6.49 -19.05 -18.04
N SER A 76 7.47 -19.58 -18.74
CA SER A 76 7.34 -20.90 -19.37
C SER A 76 8.70 -21.54 -19.43
N GLN A 77 8.98 -22.31 -18.37
CA GLN A 77 10.18 -23.11 -18.09
C GLN A 77 11.18 -22.40 -17.16
N GLU A 78 10.84 -22.41 -15.86
CA GLU A 78 11.87 -22.24 -14.83
C GLU A 78 12.91 -23.36 -15.04
N PRO A 79 14.18 -23.02 -15.36
CA PRO A 79 15.19 -24.03 -15.64
C PRO A 79 15.47 -24.84 -14.38
N ILE A 80 15.21 -26.15 -14.42
CA ILE A 80 15.58 -27.07 -13.35
C ILE A 80 17.09 -27.30 -13.45
N TYR A 81 17.83 -26.61 -12.59
CA TYR A 81 19.26 -26.85 -12.43
C TYR A 81 19.50 -28.06 -11.52
N ALA A 82 20.51 -28.86 -11.85
CA ALA A 82 20.93 -29.99 -11.05
C ALA A 82 22.45 -30.05 -11.00
N CYS A 83 22.99 -30.54 -9.89
CA CYS A 83 24.42 -30.72 -9.75
C CYS A 83 24.90 -31.86 -10.65
N ASP A 84 25.56 -31.50 -11.75
CA ASP A 84 26.06 -32.42 -12.78
C ASP A 84 27.60 -32.53 -12.78
N GLY A 85 28.26 -31.93 -11.78
CA GLY A 85 29.72 -31.94 -11.64
C GLY A 85 30.44 -30.79 -12.30
N ARG A 86 29.74 -29.81 -12.89
CA ARG A 86 30.35 -28.54 -13.33
C ARG A 86 30.82 -27.72 -12.14
N LYS A 87 31.97 -27.05 -12.31
CA LYS A 87 32.67 -26.31 -11.26
C LYS A 87 33.14 -24.93 -11.68
N TYR A 88 33.17 -24.60 -12.97
CA TYR A 88 33.74 -23.35 -13.49
C TYR A 88 32.71 -22.51 -14.25
N CYS A 89 32.92 -21.20 -14.28
CA CYS A 89 32.04 -20.24 -14.95
C CYS A 89 31.95 -20.41 -16.47
N SER A 90 32.99 -20.95 -17.11
CA SER A 90 32.98 -21.33 -18.53
C SER A 90 31.92 -22.36 -18.88
N GLN A 91 31.46 -23.13 -17.89
CA GLN A 91 30.50 -24.22 -18.05
C GLN A 91 29.06 -23.80 -17.75
N MET A 92 28.83 -22.57 -17.25
CA MET A 92 27.51 -22.04 -16.93
C MET A 92 26.94 -21.28 -18.13
N ASN A 93 25.64 -21.43 -18.36
CA ASN A 93 24.88 -20.83 -19.46
C ASN A 93 24.14 -19.56 -19.04
N SER A 94 23.97 -19.35 -17.74
CA SER A 94 23.25 -18.20 -17.18
C SER A 94 23.80 -17.84 -15.79
N LEU A 95 23.59 -16.60 -15.36
CA LEU A 95 23.98 -16.16 -14.01
C LEU A 95 23.13 -16.88 -12.96
N GLU A 96 21.86 -17.12 -13.25
CA GLU A 96 20.91 -17.84 -12.39
C GLU A 96 21.41 -19.27 -12.13
N GLU A 97 21.91 -19.96 -13.17
CA GLU A 97 22.55 -21.26 -13.04
C GLU A 97 23.81 -21.20 -12.18
N ALA A 98 24.67 -20.20 -12.39
CA ALA A 98 25.89 -20.05 -11.59
C ALA A 98 25.57 -19.81 -10.11
N VAL A 99 24.56 -19.00 -9.81
CA VAL A 99 24.07 -18.76 -8.44
C VAL A 99 23.49 -20.04 -7.85
N PHE A 100 22.75 -20.84 -8.62
CA PHE A 100 22.26 -22.13 -8.17
C PHE A 100 23.41 -23.07 -7.80
N PHE A 101 24.40 -23.24 -8.69
CA PHE A 101 25.54 -24.12 -8.46
C PHE A 101 26.35 -23.70 -7.23
N MET A 102 26.63 -22.40 -7.08
CA MET A 102 27.36 -21.86 -5.92
C MET A 102 26.67 -22.17 -4.58
N ARG A 103 25.34 -22.23 -4.55
CA ARG A 103 24.54 -22.42 -3.33
C ARG A 103 24.17 -23.87 -3.06
N ASN A 104 24.01 -24.68 -4.10
CA ASN A 104 23.40 -26.01 -4.01
C ASN A 104 24.37 -27.15 -4.32
N CYS A 105 25.49 -26.88 -5.00
CA CYS A 105 26.41 -27.92 -5.44
C CYS A 105 27.75 -27.87 -4.67
N PRO A 106 28.29 -29.02 -4.22
CA PRO A 106 29.59 -29.07 -3.57
C PRO A 106 30.73 -28.84 -4.58
N ASP A 107 31.89 -28.39 -4.07
CA ASP A 107 33.14 -28.21 -4.82
C ASP A 107 33.08 -27.26 -6.03
N THR A 108 32.19 -26.26 -6.04
CA THR A 108 32.13 -25.27 -7.12
C THR A 108 33.16 -24.16 -6.94
N ASN A 109 33.85 -23.77 -8.01
CA ASN A 109 34.82 -22.67 -8.05
C ASN A 109 34.32 -21.59 -9.02
N LEU A 110 33.23 -20.91 -8.61
CA LEU A 110 32.54 -19.89 -9.39
C LEU A 110 32.86 -18.47 -8.90
N ASP A 111 33.20 -18.34 -7.63
CA ASP A 111 33.60 -17.08 -7.01
C ASP A 111 35.10 -17.14 -6.69
N LYS A 112 35.90 -16.36 -7.43
CA LYS A 112 37.36 -16.36 -7.30
C LYS A 112 37.86 -15.44 -6.19
N ASN A 113 37.11 -14.38 -5.86
CA ASN A 113 37.50 -13.35 -4.89
C ASN A 113 36.71 -13.44 -3.58
N PHE A 114 35.77 -14.37 -3.47
CA PHE A 114 34.97 -14.68 -2.28
C PHE A 114 34.11 -13.51 -1.80
N ASP A 115 33.62 -12.68 -2.71
CA ASP A 115 32.70 -11.58 -2.40
C ASP A 115 31.22 -11.98 -2.48
N GLY A 116 30.93 -13.22 -2.85
CA GLY A 116 29.59 -13.77 -2.99
C GLY A 116 28.96 -13.56 -4.37
N ILE A 117 29.69 -13.01 -5.34
CA ILE A 117 29.23 -12.80 -6.71
C ILE A 117 29.93 -13.81 -7.64
N PRO A 118 29.22 -14.84 -8.14
CA PRO A 118 29.82 -15.82 -9.02
C PRO A 118 30.08 -15.23 -10.41
N CYS A 119 31.17 -15.67 -11.05
CA CYS A 119 31.43 -15.48 -12.47
C CYS A 119 31.56 -14.02 -12.95
N GLN A 120 32.09 -13.13 -12.11
CA GLN A 120 32.33 -11.72 -12.46
C GLN A 120 33.21 -11.53 -13.69
N ASP A 121 34.15 -12.45 -13.94
CA ASP A 121 35.02 -12.45 -15.12
C ASP A 121 34.32 -12.87 -16.42
N GLU A 122 33.02 -13.22 -16.38
CA GLU A 122 32.24 -13.69 -17.53
C GLU A 122 31.09 -12.71 -17.86
N PRO A 123 31.36 -11.66 -18.67
CA PRO A 123 30.38 -10.64 -19.03
C PRO A 123 29.13 -11.21 -19.71
N ARG A 124 29.28 -12.32 -20.45
CA ARG A 124 28.17 -13.01 -21.14
C ARG A 124 27.07 -13.51 -20.19
N LEU A 125 27.40 -13.72 -18.91
CA LEU A 125 26.44 -14.16 -17.90
C LEU A 125 25.70 -12.98 -17.26
N HIS A 126 26.33 -11.80 -17.19
CA HIS A 126 25.78 -10.62 -16.52
C HIS A 126 24.99 -9.68 -17.43
N ASN A 127 25.15 -9.79 -18.75
CA ASN A 127 24.56 -8.88 -19.75
C ASN A 127 23.42 -9.52 -20.58
N ARG A 128 22.65 -10.44 -19.97
CA ARG A 128 21.53 -11.13 -20.63
C ARG A 128 20.19 -10.47 -20.33
#